data_AF-A0A3E0U5T9-F1
#
_entry.id   AF-A0A3E0U5T9-F1
#
_cell.length_a   1.000
_cell.length_b   1.000
_cell.length_c   1.000
_cell.angle_alpha   90.00
_cell.angle_beta   90.00
_cell.angle_gamma   90.00
#
_symmetry.space_group_name_H-M   'P 1'
#
loop_
_entity.id
_entity.type
_entity.pdbx_description
1 polymer ?
#
loop_
_entity_poly.entity_id
_entity_poly.type
_entity_poly.pdbx_seq_one_letter_code
_entity_poly.pdbx_strand_id
1 'polypeptide(L)'
;MRFKWLKAARYSQDELNELLAANFPQTIPLPIANSQGELTILNAELTMPLAQDKLHIQLLCAMNISVAQRDIYRAHLVATGSVLPYFDTEERVIRIRDMQLAEIRLVNDDYAFIGSTTDLVTLFMPKPFKYLLLSTVKLTFSLLKGVVPNDLLNYLTLYSSGSKQRVLDYHKPEIENTLVDKVEQEDWFYELDESDFEEQIFAEYGQHIAVEDGHLVFKFYLD
;
A
#
# COMPACT_ATOMS: atom_id res chain seq x y z
N MET A 1 6.84 51.33 -0.97
CA MET A 1 7.24 49.91 -0.89
C MET A 1 6.16 49.19 -0.11
N ARG A 2 5.41 48.31 -0.78
CA ARG A 2 4.28 47.57 -0.19
C ARG A 2 4.88 46.34 0.52
N PHE A 3 4.83 46.33 1.85
CA PHE A 3 5.32 45.20 2.64
C PHE A 3 4.39 44.02 2.38
N LYS A 4 4.86 43.00 1.66
CA LYS A 4 4.16 41.72 1.54
C LYS A 4 4.32 40.97 2.85
N TRP A 5 3.23 40.77 3.58
CA TRP A 5 3.26 39.97 4.81
C TRP A 5 3.18 38.50 4.42
N LEU A 6 4.23 37.74 4.72
CA LEU A 6 4.19 36.28 4.64
C LEU A 6 3.51 35.79 5.93
N LYS A 7 2.23 35.44 5.85
CA LYS A 7 1.56 34.70 6.92
C LYS A 7 1.71 33.21 6.59
N ALA A 8 2.05 32.42 7.61
CA ALA A 8 2.32 31.00 7.45
C ALA A 8 1.47 30.21 8.45
N ALA A 9 0.60 29.34 7.94
CA ALA A 9 -0.09 28.33 8.74
C ALA A 9 0.83 27.11 8.85
N ARG A 10 0.86 26.50 10.02
CA ARG A 10 1.75 25.36 10.33
C ARG A 10 0.90 24.20 10.83
N TYR A 11 0.92 23.11 10.09
CA TYR A 11 0.24 21.89 10.50
C TYR A 11 1.22 20.95 11.18
N SER A 12 0.77 20.41 12.30
CA SER A 12 1.47 19.37 12.99
C SER A 12 1.29 18.03 12.28
N GLN A 13 2.16 17.09 12.62
CA GLN A 13 2.04 15.70 12.18
C GLN A 13 0.72 15.06 12.63
N ASP A 14 0.29 15.34 13.86
CA ASP A 14 -0.86 14.69 14.48
C ASP A 14 -2.16 15.07 13.76
N GLU A 15 -2.32 16.36 13.43
CA GLU A 15 -3.46 16.86 12.66
C GLU A 15 -3.55 16.17 11.29
N LEU A 16 -2.44 16.14 10.53
CA LEU A 16 -2.41 15.49 9.22
C LEU A 16 -2.76 13.99 9.28
N ASN A 17 -2.33 13.31 10.35
CA ASN A 17 -2.61 11.88 10.54
C ASN A 17 -4.06 11.60 10.95
N GLU A 18 -4.66 12.42 11.82
CA GLU A 18 -6.08 12.30 12.17
C GLU A 18 -6.96 12.44 10.93
N LEU A 19 -6.59 13.35 10.03
CA LEU A 19 -7.32 13.64 8.81
C LEU A 19 -7.16 12.52 7.78
N LEU A 20 -5.96 11.98 7.61
CA LEU A 20 -5.73 10.82 6.75
C LEU A 20 -6.46 9.56 7.22
N ALA A 21 -6.61 9.38 8.54
CA ALA A 21 -7.26 8.20 9.10
C ALA A 21 -8.71 8.02 8.61
N ALA A 22 -9.40 9.10 8.22
CA ALA A 22 -10.76 9.06 7.68
C ALA A 22 -10.86 8.32 6.33
N ASN A 23 -9.77 8.26 5.57
CA ASN A 23 -9.73 7.68 4.23
C ASN A 23 -9.44 6.16 4.23
N PHE A 24 -9.19 5.57 5.40
CA PHE A 24 -8.84 4.15 5.57
C PHE A 24 -9.94 3.35 6.28
N PRO A 25 -10.07 2.04 6.02
CA PRO A 25 -9.22 1.21 5.16
C PRO A 25 -9.59 1.27 3.66
N GLN A 26 -8.60 1.04 2.79
CA GLN A 26 -8.80 0.95 1.33
C GLN A 26 -8.31 -0.40 0.79
N THR A 27 -9.15 -1.11 0.04
CA THR A 27 -8.78 -2.39 -0.59
C THR A 27 -8.50 -2.21 -2.08
N ILE A 28 -7.35 -2.72 -2.52
CA ILE A 28 -6.86 -2.64 -3.88
C ILE A 28 -6.66 -4.06 -4.41
N PRO A 29 -7.22 -4.42 -5.58
CA PRO A 29 -6.99 -5.72 -6.17
C PRO A 29 -5.54 -5.83 -6.63
N LEU A 30 -4.86 -6.91 -6.23
CA LEU A 30 -3.56 -7.27 -6.75
C LEU A 30 -3.73 -8.23 -7.94
N PRO A 31 -3.24 -7.88 -9.14
CA PRO A 31 -3.32 -8.76 -10.29
C PRO A 31 -2.35 -9.93 -10.10
N ILE A 32 -2.85 -11.08 -9.65
CA ILE A 32 -2.07 -12.31 -9.53
C ILE A 32 -2.61 -13.34 -10.51
N ALA A 33 -1.72 -13.94 -11.31
CA ALA A 33 -2.10 -14.92 -12.32
C ALA A 33 -2.89 -16.09 -11.70
N ASN A 34 -4.09 -16.36 -12.23
CA ASN A 34 -4.97 -17.46 -11.83
C ASN A 34 -5.33 -17.51 -10.33
N SER A 35 -5.25 -16.39 -9.62
CA SER A 35 -5.63 -16.24 -8.22
C SER A 35 -6.23 -14.86 -7.97
N GLN A 36 -6.82 -14.67 -6.79
CA GLN A 36 -7.34 -13.38 -6.35
C GLN A 36 -6.41 -12.87 -5.26
N GLY A 37 -5.71 -11.77 -5.54
CA GLY A 37 -4.92 -11.05 -4.55
C GLY A 37 -5.63 -9.77 -4.16
N GLU A 38 -5.59 -9.43 -2.88
CA GLU A 38 -6.10 -8.17 -2.36
C GLU A 38 -5.05 -7.58 -1.42
N LEU A 39 -4.78 -6.28 -1.60
CA LEU A 39 -3.98 -5.47 -0.69
C LEU A 39 -4.89 -4.44 -0.04
N THR A 40 -5.11 -4.56 1.25
CA THR A 40 -5.85 -3.58 2.04
C THR A 40 -4.87 -2.68 2.76
N ILE A 41 -4.91 -1.38 2.50
CA ILE A 41 -4.21 -0.39 3.30
C ILE A 41 -5.10 -0.11 4.52
N LEU A 42 -4.63 -0.55 5.68
CA LEU A 42 -5.35 -0.47 6.95
C LEU A 42 -5.24 0.92 7.57
N ASN A 43 -4.05 1.52 7.48
CA ASN A 43 -3.78 2.84 7.99
C ASN A 43 -2.56 3.45 7.27
N ALA A 44 -2.45 4.76 7.28
CA ALA A 44 -1.26 5.50 6.87
C ALA A 44 -0.85 6.47 7.98
N GLU A 45 0.46 6.59 8.17
CA GLU A 45 1.06 7.55 9.09
C GLU A 45 2.08 8.38 8.32
N LEU A 46 1.88 9.69 8.30
CA LEU A 46 2.83 10.68 7.83
C LEU A 46 3.72 11.13 8.98
N THR A 47 4.99 11.34 8.67
CA THR A 47 5.98 11.92 9.56
C THR A 47 6.77 13.00 8.82
N MET A 48 7.18 14.04 9.55
CA MET A 48 7.91 15.19 9.01
C MET A 48 9.27 15.31 9.70
N PRO A 49 10.35 14.74 9.13
CA PRO A 49 11.68 14.84 9.73
C PRO A 49 12.18 16.29 9.68
N LEU A 50 12.77 16.76 10.79
CA LEU A 50 13.23 18.14 11.01
C LEU A 50 14.26 18.69 9.99
N ALA A 51 14.82 17.86 9.10
CA ALA A 51 15.88 18.24 8.17
C ALA A 51 15.61 17.78 6.72
N GLN A 52 14.34 17.50 6.38
CA GLN A 52 13.95 17.05 5.05
C GLN A 52 12.78 17.88 4.53
N ASP A 53 12.77 18.09 3.21
CA ASP A 53 11.71 18.77 2.46
C ASP A 53 10.61 17.80 1.99
N LYS A 54 10.69 16.54 2.43
CA LYS A 54 9.77 15.46 2.06
C LYS A 54 9.01 14.95 3.26
N LEU A 55 7.77 14.54 3.01
CA LEU A 55 6.98 13.77 3.96
C LEU A 55 7.44 12.32 3.92
N HIS A 56 7.55 11.69 5.08
CA HIS A 56 7.78 10.26 5.20
C HIS A 56 6.44 9.59 5.47
N ILE A 57 6.13 8.58 4.68
CA ILE A 57 4.87 7.84 4.79
C ILE A 57 5.13 6.41 5.20
N GLN A 58 4.35 5.94 6.17
CA GLN A 58 4.32 4.56 6.61
C GLN A 58 2.91 4.02 6.41
N LEU A 59 2.77 3.00 5.57
CA LEU A 59 1.53 2.33 5.27
C LEU A 59 1.50 1.00 5.99
N LEU A 60 0.46 0.79 6.79
CA LEU A 60 0.14 -0.51 7.35
C LEU A 60 -0.82 -1.22 6.40
N CYS A 61 -0.41 -2.35 5.84
CA CYS A 61 -1.18 -3.08 4.85
C CYS A 61 -1.48 -4.51 5.30
N ALA A 62 -2.60 -5.05 4.89
CA ALA A 62 -2.94 -6.47 4.93
C ALA A 62 -2.97 -7.01 3.51
N MET A 63 -2.30 -8.13 3.28
CA MET A 63 -2.33 -8.85 2.02
C MET A 63 -3.13 -10.14 2.22
N ASN A 64 -4.07 -10.41 1.32
CA ASN A 64 -4.76 -11.70 1.24
C ASN A 64 -4.61 -12.26 -0.17
N ILE A 65 -4.35 -13.56 -0.27
CA ILE A 65 -4.30 -14.28 -1.54
C ILE A 65 -5.15 -15.52 -1.43
N SER A 66 -6.09 -15.63 -2.36
CA SER A 66 -7.04 -16.72 -2.44
C SER A 66 -6.97 -17.41 -3.80
N VAL A 67 -7.04 -18.74 -3.78
CA VAL A 67 -7.07 -19.56 -5.00
C VAL A 67 -8.27 -20.47 -4.94
N ALA A 68 -9.09 -20.49 -5.99
CA ALA A 68 -10.33 -21.25 -6.03
C ALA A 68 -11.23 -20.99 -4.80
N GLN A 69 -11.39 -19.71 -4.42
CA GLN A 69 -12.22 -19.25 -3.29
C GLN A 69 -11.74 -19.75 -1.91
N ARG A 70 -10.47 -20.13 -1.80
CA ARG A 70 -9.84 -20.45 -0.52
C ARG A 70 -8.66 -19.54 -0.31
N ASP A 71 -8.65 -18.85 0.83
CA ASP A 71 -7.46 -18.11 1.27
C ASP A 71 -6.33 -19.10 1.49
N ILE A 72 -5.19 -18.80 0.88
CA ILE A 72 -3.99 -19.61 1.02
C ILE A 72 -2.94 -18.83 1.77
N TYR A 73 -2.89 -17.51 1.60
CA TYR A 73 -1.86 -16.69 2.19
C TYR A 73 -2.46 -15.40 2.73
N ARG A 74 -2.10 -15.08 3.95
CA ARG A 74 -2.41 -13.80 4.58
C ARG A 74 -1.15 -13.28 5.26
N ALA A 75 -0.92 -11.98 5.20
CA ALA A 75 0.21 -11.33 5.86
C ALA A 75 -0.10 -9.87 6.14
N HIS A 76 0.42 -9.32 7.24
CA HIS A 76 0.54 -7.88 7.38
C HIS A 76 1.90 -7.39 6.91
N LEU A 77 1.89 -6.24 6.26
CA LEU A 77 3.02 -5.59 5.64
C LEU A 77 3.11 -4.17 6.18
N VAL A 78 4.34 -3.70 6.35
CA VAL A 78 4.62 -2.28 6.54
C VAL A 78 5.41 -1.81 5.34
N ALA A 79 4.86 -0.85 4.62
CA ALA A 79 5.51 -0.19 3.50
C ALA A 79 5.90 1.23 3.93
N THR A 80 7.15 1.62 3.69
CA THR A 80 7.67 2.95 4.05
C THR A 80 8.23 3.64 2.82
N GLY A 81 8.05 4.96 2.73
CA GLY A 81 8.53 5.74 1.62
C GLY A 81 8.55 7.23 1.91
N SER A 82 8.89 8.02 0.90
CA SER A 82 8.83 9.48 0.94
C SER A 82 7.94 10.02 -0.17
N VAL A 83 7.19 11.08 0.11
CA VAL A 83 6.30 11.76 -0.83
C VAL A 83 6.49 13.27 -0.76
N LEU A 84 6.13 13.98 -1.82
CA LEU A 84 6.15 15.43 -1.89
C LEU A 84 4.71 15.98 -1.81
N PRO A 85 4.40 16.82 -0.82
CA PRO A 85 3.11 17.48 -0.76
C PRO A 85 3.04 18.62 -1.77
N TYR A 86 1.88 18.80 -2.39
CA TYR A 86 1.59 19.96 -3.23
C TYR A 86 0.15 20.43 -3.02
N PHE A 87 -0.07 21.71 -3.27
CA PHE A 87 -1.41 22.29 -3.24
C PHE A 87 -2.01 22.21 -4.63
N ASP A 88 -3.19 21.61 -4.73
CA ASP A 88 -4.02 21.70 -5.92
C ASP A 88 -4.91 22.94 -5.82
N THR A 89 -4.64 23.92 -6.68
CA THR A 89 -5.39 25.18 -6.70
C THR A 89 -6.78 25.06 -7.32
N GLU A 90 -7.02 24.04 -8.17
CA GLU A 90 -8.33 23.85 -8.81
C GLU A 90 -9.33 23.27 -7.81
N GLU A 91 -8.91 22.24 -7.07
CA GLU A 91 -9.74 21.56 -6.09
C GLU A 91 -9.60 22.12 -4.66
N ARG A 92 -8.60 22.97 -4.41
CA ARG A 92 -8.29 23.55 -3.09
C ARG A 92 -7.99 22.48 -2.03
N VAL A 93 -7.30 21.42 -2.45
CA VAL A 93 -6.89 20.31 -1.58
C VAL A 93 -5.39 20.15 -1.60
N ILE A 94 -4.83 19.59 -0.53
CA ILE A 94 -3.42 19.20 -0.48
C ILE A 94 -3.32 17.76 -0.93
N ARG A 95 -2.44 17.51 -1.89
CA ARG A 95 -2.20 16.19 -2.46
C ARG A 95 -0.74 15.81 -2.25
N ILE A 96 -0.45 14.54 -2.44
CA ILE A 96 0.90 14.00 -2.41
C ILE A 96 1.26 13.42 -3.77
N ARG A 97 2.54 13.51 -4.13
CA ARG A 97 3.06 12.98 -5.39
C ARG A 97 4.51 12.50 -5.23
N ASP A 98 5.07 12.01 -6.34
CA ASP A 98 6.47 11.58 -6.44
C ASP A 98 6.81 10.55 -5.35
N MET A 99 5.97 9.52 -5.22
CA MET A 99 6.15 8.50 -4.19
C MET A 99 7.42 7.70 -4.46
N GLN A 100 8.31 7.70 -3.47
CA GLN A 100 9.51 6.88 -3.48
C GLN A 100 9.41 5.86 -2.35
N LEU A 101 9.08 4.62 -2.70
CA LEU A 101 9.04 3.55 -1.73
C LEU A 101 10.47 3.14 -1.33
N ALA A 102 10.75 3.20 -0.04
CA ALA A 102 12.04 2.82 0.52
C ALA A 102 12.08 1.33 0.83
N GLU A 103 10.99 0.80 1.41
CA GLU A 103 10.98 -0.57 1.88
C GLU A 103 9.57 -1.15 2.07
N ILE A 104 9.44 -2.46 1.88
CA ILE A 104 8.29 -3.27 2.29
C ILE A 104 8.80 -4.40 3.18
N ARG A 105 8.24 -4.53 4.38
CA ARG A 105 8.58 -5.58 5.35
C ARG A 105 7.35 -6.36 5.77
N LEU A 106 7.54 -7.66 6.04
CA LEU A 106 6.55 -8.45 6.77
C LEU A 106 6.52 -8.02 8.23
N VAL A 107 5.32 -7.79 8.75
CA VAL A 107 5.10 -7.69 10.19
C VAL A 107 5.11 -9.12 10.74
N ASN A 108 5.83 -9.33 11.84
CA ASN A 108 5.97 -10.66 12.42
C ASN A 108 4.70 -11.00 13.23
N ASP A 109 3.71 -11.56 12.55
CA ASP A 109 2.42 -11.93 13.12
C ASP A 109 2.04 -13.39 12.82
N ASP A 110 0.92 -13.82 13.41
CA ASP A 110 0.36 -15.16 13.24
C ASP A 110 -0.26 -15.38 11.85
N TYR A 111 -0.26 -14.37 10.98
CA TYR A 111 -0.79 -14.47 9.64
C TYR A 111 0.25 -15.17 8.74
N ALA A 112 -0.06 -16.40 8.34
CA ALA A 112 0.55 -17.09 7.21
C ALA A 112 -0.20 -18.38 6.86
N PHE A 113 0.16 -18.91 5.69
CA PHE A 113 -0.24 -20.19 5.11
C PHE A 113 -1.46 -20.86 5.74
N ILE A 114 -2.60 -20.63 5.11
CA ILE A 114 -3.87 -21.14 5.57
C ILE A 114 -4.08 -22.51 4.90
N GLY A 115 -3.79 -23.54 5.68
CA GLY A 115 -3.96 -24.93 5.25
C GLY A 115 -2.71 -25.57 4.62
N SER A 116 -2.83 -26.87 4.33
CA SER A 116 -1.72 -27.66 3.79
C SER A 116 -1.56 -27.43 2.29
N THR A 117 -0.32 -27.35 1.81
CA THR A 117 -0.01 -27.39 0.37
C THR A 117 -0.67 -28.60 -0.30
N THR A 118 -0.79 -29.71 0.41
CA THR A 118 -1.46 -30.93 -0.08
C THR A 118 -2.93 -30.67 -0.37
N ASP A 119 -3.63 -29.94 0.50
CA ASP A 119 -5.04 -29.60 0.32
C ASP A 119 -5.23 -28.73 -0.92
N LEU A 120 -4.37 -27.73 -1.13
CA LEU A 120 -4.41 -26.87 -2.31
C LEU A 120 -4.16 -27.64 -3.59
N VAL A 121 -3.17 -28.53 -3.59
CA VAL A 121 -2.85 -29.38 -4.74
C VAL A 121 -4.03 -30.29 -5.11
N THR A 122 -4.79 -30.79 -4.13
CA THR A 122 -5.97 -31.63 -4.42
C THR A 122 -7.14 -30.88 -5.06
N LEU A 123 -7.20 -29.55 -4.95
CA LEU A 123 -8.23 -28.74 -5.63
C LEU A 123 -8.07 -28.80 -7.15
N PHE A 124 -6.82 -28.84 -7.63
CA PHE A 124 -6.49 -28.85 -9.05
C PHE A 124 -6.34 -30.25 -9.64
N MET A 125 -6.43 -31.28 -8.80
CA MET A 125 -6.21 -32.64 -9.22
C MET A 125 -7.48 -33.25 -9.86
N PRO A 126 -7.37 -33.82 -11.08
CA PRO A 126 -8.48 -34.57 -11.66
C PRO A 126 -8.91 -35.71 -10.74
N LYS A 127 -10.22 -35.99 -10.67
CA LYS A 127 -10.79 -37.05 -9.80
C LYS A 127 -10.06 -38.40 -9.91
N PRO A 128 -9.63 -38.87 -11.10
CA PRO A 128 -8.88 -40.12 -11.25
C PRO A 128 -7.47 -40.09 -10.69
N PHE A 129 -6.95 -38.97 -10.18
CA PHE A 129 -5.60 -38.91 -9.62
C PHE A 129 -5.61 -38.68 -8.11
N LYS A 130 -6.77 -38.36 -7.50
CA LYS A 130 -6.88 -38.08 -6.06
C LYS A 130 -6.42 -39.22 -5.15
N TYR A 131 -6.50 -40.45 -5.64
CA TYR A 131 -6.02 -41.64 -4.92
C TYR A 131 -4.50 -41.88 -5.06
N LEU A 132 -3.83 -41.16 -5.97
CA LEU A 132 -2.38 -41.19 -6.17
C LEU A 132 -1.68 -40.07 -5.39
N LEU A 133 -2.26 -39.57 -4.30
CA LEU A 133 -1.56 -38.66 -3.40
C LEU A 133 -0.36 -39.39 -2.79
N LEU A 134 0.79 -39.21 -3.43
CA LEU A 134 2.06 -39.75 -2.98
C LEU A 134 2.54 -38.93 -1.78
N SER A 135 3.30 -39.56 -0.89
CA SER A 135 3.85 -38.96 0.33
C SER A 135 4.79 -37.77 0.09
N THR A 136 5.12 -37.46 -1.17
CA THR A 136 6.01 -36.36 -1.55
C THR A 136 5.32 -35.39 -2.49
N VAL A 137 5.21 -34.13 -2.07
CA VAL A 137 4.64 -32.99 -2.83
C VAL A 137 5.27 -32.85 -4.23
N LYS A 138 6.57 -33.13 -4.38
CA LYS A 138 7.28 -33.06 -5.67
C LYS A 138 6.73 -34.02 -6.74
N LEU A 139 6.36 -35.24 -6.35
CA LEU A 139 5.77 -36.21 -7.28
C LEU A 139 4.35 -35.77 -7.66
N THR A 140 3.59 -35.25 -6.70
CA THR A 140 2.26 -34.70 -6.94
C THR A 140 2.28 -33.52 -7.92
N PHE A 141 3.25 -32.60 -7.79
CA PHE A 141 3.42 -31.52 -8.77
C PHE A 141 3.82 -32.02 -10.16
N SER A 142 4.58 -33.10 -10.25
CA SER A 142 4.99 -33.68 -11.54
C SER A 142 3.80 -34.28 -12.29
N LEU A 143 2.81 -34.83 -11.59
CA LEU A 143 1.56 -35.33 -12.19
C LEU A 143 0.65 -34.21 -12.70
N LEU A 144 0.76 -33.02 -12.13
CA LEU A 144 -0.01 -31.85 -12.53
C LEU A 144 0.61 -31.10 -13.72
N LYS A 145 1.88 -31.34 -14.04
CA LYS A 145 2.55 -30.77 -15.23
C LYS A 145 1.80 -31.18 -16.50
N GLY A 146 1.36 -30.20 -17.28
CA GLY A 146 0.59 -30.40 -18.51
C GLY A 146 -0.93 -30.52 -18.30
N VAL A 147 -1.42 -30.56 -17.06
CA VAL A 147 -2.85 -30.55 -16.73
C VAL A 147 -3.30 -29.17 -16.22
N VAL A 148 -2.44 -28.48 -15.46
CA VAL A 148 -2.67 -27.11 -14.99
C VAL A 148 -1.66 -26.15 -15.60
N PRO A 149 -1.99 -24.85 -15.70
CA PRO A 149 -1.06 -23.83 -16.19
C PRO A 149 0.25 -23.82 -15.39
N ASN A 150 1.37 -23.62 -16.10
CA ASN A 150 2.69 -23.60 -15.47
C ASN A 150 2.82 -22.51 -14.40
N ASP A 151 2.16 -21.37 -14.58
CA ASP A 151 2.20 -20.27 -13.61
C ASP A 151 1.58 -20.68 -12.27
N LEU A 152 0.47 -21.41 -12.29
CA LEU A 152 -0.16 -21.95 -11.08
C LEU A 152 0.73 -23.01 -10.41
N LEU A 153 1.42 -23.85 -11.20
CA LEU A 153 2.36 -24.83 -10.66
C LEU A 153 3.57 -24.18 -10.00
N ASN A 154 4.12 -23.13 -10.63
CA ASN A 154 5.21 -22.35 -10.07
C ASN A 154 4.78 -21.68 -8.76
N TYR A 155 3.56 -21.15 -8.74
CA TYR A 155 2.98 -20.50 -7.56
C TYR A 155 2.74 -21.48 -6.40
N LEU A 156 2.16 -22.65 -6.65
CA LEU A 156 2.02 -23.70 -5.64
C LEU A 156 3.38 -24.22 -5.14
N THR A 157 4.39 -24.24 -6.01
CA THR A 157 5.76 -24.61 -5.63
C THR A 157 6.38 -23.56 -4.71
N LEU A 158 6.20 -22.26 -5.01
CA LEU A 158 6.61 -21.16 -4.16
C LEU A 158 5.97 -21.28 -2.77
N TYR A 159 4.66 -21.55 -2.73
CA TYR A 159 3.91 -21.79 -1.50
C TYR A 159 4.44 -22.99 -0.70
N SER A 160 4.74 -24.10 -1.39
CA SER A 160 5.25 -25.33 -0.77
C SER A 160 6.60 -25.17 -0.07
N SER A 161 7.33 -24.08 -0.36
CA SER A 161 8.61 -23.78 0.30
C SER A 161 8.45 -23.40 1.77
N GLY A 162 7.25 -23.01 2.21
CA GLY A 162 6.98 -22.58 3.58
C GLY A 162 7.64 -21.26 3.97
N SER A 163 8.21 -20.51 3.03
CA SER A 163 8.86 -19.22 3.31
C SER A 163 7.92 -18.05 3.03
N LYS A 164 7.42 -17.40 4.09
CA LYS A 164 6.61 -16.18 3.99
C LYS A 164 7.34 -15.09 3.19
N GLN A 165 8.62 -14.89 3.48
CA GLN A 165 9.45 -13.88 2.82
C GLN A 165 9.56 -14.13 1.31
N ARG A 166 9.74 -15.38 0.86
CA ARG A 166 9.81 -15.68 -0.58
C ARG A 166 8.50 -15.39 -1.31
N VAL A 167 7.36 -15.57 -0.64
CA VAL A 167 6.04 -15.22 -1.20
C VAL A 167 5.90 -13.70 -1.29
N LEU A 168 6.32 -12.95 -0.26
CA LEU A 168 6.38 -11.49 -0.33
C LEU A 168 7.30 -11.02 -1.45
N ASP A 169 8.54 -11.52 -1.51
CA ASP A 169 9.55 -11.12 -2.50
C ASP A 169 9.05 -11.35 -3.94
N TYR A 170 8.26 -12.40 -4.15
CA TYR A 170 7.65 -12.70 -5.44
C TYR A 170 6.61 -11.65 -5.86
N HIS A 171 5.83 -11.12 -4.91
CA HIS A 171 4.77 -10.12 -5.15
C HIS A 171 5.23 -8.68 -4.93
N LYS A 172 6.47 -8.48 -4.49
CA LYS A 172 6.98 -7.17 -4.12
C LYS A 172 6.87 -6.16 -5.28
N PRO A 173 7.23 -6.48 -6.53
CA PRO A 173 7.11 -5.54 -7.64
C PRO A 173 5.66 -5.09 -7.90
N GLU A 174 4.70 -6.02 -7.83
CA GLU A 174 3.28 -5.71 -8.03
C GLU A 174 2.73 -4.85 -6.89
N ILE A 175 3.13 -5.13 -5.64
CA ILE A 175 2.76 -4.32 -4.48
C ILE A 175 3.34 -2.90 -4.62
N GLU A 176 4.62 -2.78 -5.00
CA GLU A 176 5.29 -1.50 -5.20
C GLU A 176 4.55 -0.65 -6.24
N ASN A 177 4.30 -1.20 -7.42
CA ASN A 177 3.59 -0.48 -8.49
C ASN A 177 2.17 -0.11 -8.06
N THR A 178 1.45 -1.02 -7.41
CA THR A 178 0.06 -0.76 -6.98
C THR A 178 -0.01 0.35 -5.93
N LEU A 179 0.95 0.40 -4.99
CA LEU A 179 1.00 1.45 -3.97
C LEU A 179 1.36 2.80 -4.58
N VAL A 180 2.36 2.84 -5.46
CA VAL A 180 2.76 4.07 -6.18
C VAL A 180 1.59 4.58 -7.02
N ASP A 181 0.99 3.71 -7.83
CA ASP A 181 -0.17 4.06 -8.66
C ASP A 181 -1.34 4.58 -7.81
N LYS A 182 -1.61 3.98 -6.65
CA LYS A 182 -2.71 4.43 -5.77
C LYS A 182 -2.45 5.80 -5.15
N VAL A 183 -1.20 6.06 -4.76
CA VAL A 183 -0.79 7.36 -4.21
C VAL A 183 -0.81 8.43 -5.29
N GLU A 184 -0.38 8.10 -6.50
CA GLU A 184 -0.34 9.03 -7.64
C GLU A 184 -1.68 9.20 -8.34
N GLN A 185 -2.63 8.27 -8.17
CA GLN A 185 -4.01 8.37 -8.66
C GLN A 185 -4.85 9.40 -7.90
N GLU A 186 -4.22 10.22 -7.05
CA GLU A 186 -4.83 11.47 -6.62
C GLU A 186 -6.06 11.25 -5.70
N ASP A 187 -6.24 10.00 -5.23
CA ASP A 187 -7.28 9.63 -4.27
C ASP A 187 -6.92 10.06 -2.84
N TRP A 188 -5.64 10.38 -2.58
CA TRP A 188 -5.16 10.80 -1.28
C TRP A 188 -5.00 12.30 -1.27
N PHE A 189 -6.06 12.95 -0.82
CA PHE A 189 -6.11 14.39 -0.67
C PHE A 189 -6.53 14.78 0.75
N TYR A 190 -6.09 15.96 1.15
CA TYR A 190 -6.52 16.65 2.34
C TYR A 190 -7.34 17.85 1.92
N GLU A 191 -8.63 17.82 2.24
CA GLU A 191 -9.53 18.95 2.04
C GLU A 191 -9.32 19.98 3.15
N LEU A 192 -9.15 21.23 2.75
CA LEU A 192 -8.96 22.33 3.68
C LEU A 192 -10.25 22.58 4.49
N ASP A 193 -10.13 22.66 5.82
CA ASP A 193 -11.24 22.95 6.71
C ASP A 193 -11.68 24.42 6.59
N GLU A 194 -12.83 24.64 5.94
CA GLU A 194 -13.39 25.99 5.79
C GLU A 194 -13.77 26.67 7.12
N SER A 195 -13.82 25.92 8.24
CA SER A 195 -14.05 26.46 9.58
C SER A 195 -12.78 27.00 10.24
N ASP A 196 -11.60 26.59 9.77
CA ASP A 196 -10.32 27.17 10.15
C ASP A 196 -10.03 28.40 9.27
N PHE A 197 -9.85 29.55 9.93
CA PHE A 197 -9.61 30.82 9.24
C PHE A 197 -8.30 30.84 8.42
N GLU A 198 -7.27 30.13 8.87
CA GLU A 198 -5.99 30.07 8.16
C GLU A 198 -6.08 29.15 6.93
N GLU A 199 -6.83 28.05 7.02
CA GLU A 199 -7.14 27.17 5.88
C GLU A 199 -8.03 27.83 4.87
N GLN A 200 -9.06 28.55 5.30
CA GLN A 200 -9.92 29.32 4.41
C GLN A 200 -9.10 30.35 3.62
N ILE A 201 -8.20 31.08 4.29
CA ILE A 201 -7.30 32.02 3.61
C ILE A 201 -6.35 31.29 2.65
N PHE A 202 -5.86 30.13 3.03
CA PHE A 202 -4.98 29.35 2.16
C PHE A 202 -5.74 28.76 0.96
N ALA A 203 -6.98 28.33 1.13
CA ALA A 203 -7.84 27.87 0.04
C ALA A 203 -8.09 28.99 -0.99
N GLU A 204 -8.18 30.24 -0.52
CA GLU A 204 -8.42 31.41 -1.38
C GLU A 204 -7.15 32.02 -1.99
N TYR A 205 -6.03 32.06 -1.25
CA TYR A 205 -4.81 32.81 -1.62
C TYR A 205 -3.52 31.98 -1.59
N GLY A 206 -3.62 30.69 -1.26
CA GLY A 206 -2.51 29.75 -1.18
C GLY A 206 -1.77 29.64 -2.49
N GLN A 207 -0.43 29.64 -2.40
CA GLN A 207 0.43 29.53 -3.59
C GLN A 207 1.41 28.37 -3.48
N HIS A 208 1.90 28.07 -2.28
CA HIS A 208 2.95 27.09 -2.11
C HIS A 208 2.89 26.41 -0.74
N ILE A 209 3.24 25.13 -0.72
CA ILE A 209 3.39 24.32 0.49
C ILE A 209 4.84 23.87 0.57
N ALA A 210 5.42 23.93 1.77
CA ALA A 210 6.76 23.40 2.05
C ALA A 210 6.76 22.62 3.37
N VAL A 211 7.60 21.60 3.46
CA VAL A 211 7.88 20.92 4.73
C VAL A 211 9.08 21.61 5.37
N GLU A 212 8.89 22.24 6.53
CA GLU A 212 9.94 22.99 7.24
C GLU A 212 9.89 22.73 8.74
N ASP A 213 11.03 22.40 9.35
CA ASP A 213 11.18 22.21 10.79
C ASP A 213 10.12 21.28 11.40
N GLY A 214 9.75 20.20 10.69
CA GLY A 214 8.77 19.22 11.16
C GLY A 214 7.31 19.66 11.03
N HIS A 215 7.04 20.71 10.26
CA HIS A 215 5.69 21.22 10.01
C HIS A 215 5.43 21.32 8.51
N LEU A 216 4.16 21.14 8.13
CA LEU A 216 3.70 21.50 6.79
C LEU A 216 3.33 22.99 6.81
N VAL A 217 4.07 23.78 6.04
CA VAL A 217 3.99 25.24 6.04
C VAL A 217 3.31 25.74 4.78
N PHE A 218 2.22 26.45 4.98
CA PHE A 218 1.47 27.10 3.91
C PHE A 218 2.01 28.51 3.70
N LYS A 219 2.45 28.82 2.48
CA LYS A 219 3.00 30.13 2.12
C LYS A 219 2.08 30.81 1.12
N PHE A 220 1.65 32.03 1.47
CA PHE A 220 0.87 32.90 0.60
C PHE A 220 1.33 34.35 0.73
N TYR A 221 1.12 35.11 -0.34
CA TYR A 221 1.43 36.54 -0.39
C TYR A 221 0.13 37.33 -0.30
N LEU A 222 -0.05 38.07 0.79
CA LEU A 222 -1.10 39.09 0.88
C LEU A 222 -0.61 40.36 0.15
N ASP A 223 -1.38 40.81 -0.84
CA ASP A 223 -1.17 42.09 -1.52
C ASP A 223 -1.81 43.26 -0.74
#